data_AF-A0A4V0HVA7-F1
#
_entry.id   AF-A0A4V0HVA7-F1
#
_cell.length_a   1.000
_cell.length_b   1.000
_cell.length_c   1.000
_cell.angle_alpha   90.00
_cell.angle_beta   90.00
_cell.angle_gamma   90.00
#
_symmetry.space_group_name_H-M   'P 1'
#
loop_
_entity.id
_entity.type
_entity.pdbx_description
1 polymer ?
#
loop_
_entity_poly.entity_id
_entity_poly.type
_entity_poly.pdbx_seq_one_letter_code
_entity_poly.pdbx_strand_id
1 'polypeptide(L)' 'MVERRIELDRRYTRKKKMKKLKTKLETAAGPDRDKILYKIRCLSPQWTEPAKAAK' A
#
# COMPACT_ATOMS: atom_id res chain seq x y z
N MET A 1 -7.60 -1.61 27.04
CA MET A 1 -8.46 -2.41 26.13
C MET A 1 -9.04 -1.61 24.97
N VAL A 2 -9.33 -0.30 25.13
CA VAL A 2 -9.80 0.60 24.05
C VAL A 2 -8.65 1.13 23.18
N GLU A 3 -7.53 1.55 23.78
CA GLU A 3 -6.35 2.04 23.05
C GLU A 3 -5.78 0.97 22.11
N ARG A 4 -5.71 -0.28 22.57
CA ARG A 4 -5.33 -1.44 21.75
C ARG A 4 -6.30 -1.67 20.60
N ARG A 5 -7.61 -1.44 20.78
CA ARG A 5 -8.60 -1.55 19.69
C ARG A 5 -8.35 -0.46 18.64
N ILE A 6 -8.21 0.80 19.07
CA ILE A 6 -7.92 1.94 18.18
C ILE A 6 -6.62 1.70 17.40
N GLU A 7 -5.58 1.22 18.07
CA GLU A 7 -4.30 0.88 17.44
C GLU A 7 -4.46 -0.24 16.40
N LEU A 8 -5.19 -1.32 16.74
CA LEU A 8 -5.48 -2.40 15.82
C LEU A 8 -6.28 -1.92 14.62
N ASP A 9 -7.27 -1.06 14.80
CA ASP A 9 -8.08 -0.52 13.71
C ASP A 9 -7.24 0.37 12.79
N ARG A 10 -6.34 1.20 13.33
CA ARG A 10 -5.34 1.95 12.55
C ARG A 10 -4.41 1.03 11.77
N ARG A 11 -3.96 -0.07 12.38
CA ARG A 11 -3.12 -1.08 11.72
C ARG A 11 -3.87 -1.77 10.57
N TYR A 12 -5.10 -2.20 10.80
CA TYR A 12 -5.91 -2.89 9.79
C TYR A 12 -6.34 -1.97 8.65
N THR A 13 -6.69 -0.72 8.94
CA THR A 13 -6.97 0.29 7.91
C THR A 13 -5.75 0.57 7.04
N ARG A 14 -4.55 0.72 7.64
CA ARG A 14 -3.28 0.85 6.89
C ARG A 14 -3.02 -0.38 6.02
N LYS A 15 -3.22 -1.59 6.55
CA LYS A 15 -3.07 -2.85 5.79
C LYS A 15 -4.06 -2.92 4.62
N LYS A 16 -5.33 -2.58 4.83
CA LYS A 16 -6.38 -2.53 3.80
C LYS A 16 -6.04 -1.53 2.70
N LYS A 17 -5.56 -0.33 3.07
CA LYS A 17 -5.14 0.71 2.11
C LYS A 17 -3.94 0.24 1.29
N MET A 18 -2.93 -0.37 1.92
CA MET A 18 -1.77 -0.93 1.23
C MET A 18 -2.16 -2.02 0.23
N LYS A 19 -3.05 -2.95 0.61
CA LYS A 19 -3.59 -3.97 -0.30
C LYS A 19 -4.26 -3.35 -1.52
N LYS A 20 -5.13 -2.35 -1.31
CA LYS A 20 -5.82 -1.63 -2.40
C LYS A 20 -4.85 -0.94 -3.35
N LEU A 21 -3.79 -0.31 -2.84
CA LEU A 21 -2.79 0.35 -3.67
C LEU A 21 -1.98 -0.64 -4.50
N LYS A 22 -1.58 -1.78 -3.91
CA LYS A 22 -0.88 -2.85 -4.64
C LYS A 22 -1.72 -3.41 -5.79
N THR A 23 -2.99 -3.72 -5.55
CA THR A 23 -3.91 -4.18 -6.61
C THR A 23 -4.06 -3.13 -7.72
N LYS A 24 -4.10 -1.83 -7.39
CA LYS A 24 -4.12 -0.78 -8.40
C LYS A 24 -2.81 -0.67 -9.17
N LEU A 25 -1.68 -0.96 -8.53
CA LEU A 25 -0.36 -0.90 -9.16
C LEU A 25 -0.19 -1.97 -10.25
N GLU A 26 -0.87 -3.12 -10.11
CA GLU A 26 -0.82 -4.21 -11.08
C GLU A 26 -1.35 -3.81 -12.47
N THR A 27 -2.36 -2.93 -12.51
CA THR A 27 -3.01 -2.50 -13.75
C THR A 27 -2.69 -1.06 -14.16
N ALA A 28 -2.08 -0.26 -13.27
CA ALA A 28 -1.76 1.12 -13.56
C ALA A 28 -0.52 1.27 -14.46
N ALA A 29 -0.63 2.19 -15.42
CA ALA A 29 0.45 2.60 -16.32
C ALA A 29 0.62 4.12 -16.32
N GLY A 30 1.79 4.58 -16.77
CA GLY A 30 2.08 6.00 -16.94
C GLY A 30 1.89 6.84 -15.66
N PRO A 31 1.34 8.07 -15.75
CA PRO A 31 1.26 9.01 -14.63
C PRO A 31 0.47 8.50 -13.41
N ASP A 32 -0.48 7.59 -13.61
CA ASP A 32 -1.27 7.05 -12.50
C ASP A 32 -0.50 6.01 -11.69
N ARG A 33 0.44 5.31 -12.33
CA ARG A 33 1.38 4.41 -11.65
C ARG A 33 2.23 5.22 -10.66
N ASP A 34 2.76 6.37 -11.06
CA ASP A 34 3.59 7.22 -10.22
C ASP A 34 2.82 7.77 -9.01
N LYS A 35 1.56 8.19 -9.21
CA LYS A 35 0.68 8.60 -8.10
C LYS A 35 0.43 7.47 -7.10
N ILE A 36 0.31 6.23 -7.57
CA ILE A 36 0.14 5.07 -6.70
C ILE A 36 1.43 4.77 -5.94
N LEU A 37 2.57 4.77 -6.62
CA LEU A 37 3.89 4.57 -6.01
C LEU A 37 4.18 5.63 -4.94
N TYR A 38 3.87 6.90 -5.20
CA TYR A 38 3.97 7.97 -4.22
C TYR A 38 3.15 7.65 -2.96
N LYS A 39 1.87 7.26 -3.12
CA LYS A 39 1.00 6.89 -1.99
C LYS A 39 1.54 5.70 -1.20
N ILE A 40 2.16 4.73 -1.87
CA ILE A 40 2.77 3.58 -1.22
C ILE A 40 4.00 4.02 -0.41
N ARG A 41 4.87 4.87 -0.97
CA ARG A 41 6.05 5.42 -0.27
C ARG A 41 5.65 6.25 0.96
N CYS A 42 4.59 7.06 0.90
CA CYS A 42 4.08 7.76 2.07
C CYS A 42 3.60 6.79 3.17
N LEU A 43 3.01 5.65 2.79
CA LEU A 43 2.52 4.63 3.72
C LEU A 43 3.60 3.68 4.21
N SER A 44 4.70 3.51 3.51
CA SER A 44 5.80 2.64 3.88
C SER A 44 7.04 3.11 3.12
N PRO A 45 7.82 4.03 3.70
CA PRO A 45 8.97 4.63 3.02
C PRO A 45 10.01 3.61 2.57
N GLN A 46 10.15 2.52 3.34
CA GLN A 46 11.10 1.43 3.08
C GLN A 46 10.50 0.33 2.18
N TRP A 47 9.29 0.53 1.64
CA TRP A 47 8.70 -0.46 0.75
C TRP A 47 9.34 -0.38 -0.63
N THR A 48 9.92 -1.49 -1.05
CA THR A 48 10.41 -1.70 -2.40
C THR A 48 9.39 -2.49 -3.21
N GLU A 49 9.24 -2.14 -4.48
CA GLU A 49 8.38 -2.89 -5.39
C GLU A 49 9.02 -4.29 -5.59
N PRO A 50 8.30 -5.38 -5.31
CA PRO A 50 8.83 -6.71 -5.57
C PRO A 50 9.00 -6.88 -7.08
N ALA A 51 10.11 -7.51 -7.49
CA ALA A 51 10.32 -7.87 -8.88
C ALA A 51 9.07 -8.61 -9.39
N LYS A 52 8.50 -8.16 -10.50
CA LYS A 52 7.33 -8.79 -11.12
C LYS A 52 7.72 -10.23 -11.38
N ALA A 53 7.16 -11.18 -10.62
CA ALA A 53 7.42 -12.59 -10.85
C ALA A 53 7.06 -12.88 -12.30
N ALA A 54 8.07 -13.30 -13.08
CA ALA A 54 7.86 -13.78 -14.44
C ALA A 54 6.84 -14.92 -14.34
N LYS A 55 5.67 -14.71 -14.94
CA LYS A 55 4.69 -15.78 -15.15
C LYS A 55 5.11 -16.58 -16.37
#